data_AF-K2NK81-F1
#
_entry.id   AF-K2NK81-F1
#
_cell.length_a   1.000
_cell.length_b   1.000
_cell.length_c   1.000
_cell.angle_alpha   90.00
_cell.angle_beta   90.00
_cell.angle_gamma   90.00
#
_symmetry.space_group_name_H-M   'P 1'
#
loop_
_entity.id
_entity.type
_entity.pdbx_description
1 polymer ?
#
loop_
_entity_poly.entity_id
_entity_poly.type
_entity_poly.pdbx_seq_one_letter_code
_entity_poly.pdbx_strand_id
1 'polypeptide(L)'
;NVMLITLPVYPEEVKENGKEEDRKGVLHLWLTDNTHIADIGPVSGEGGDVTSSSLLYKSNNTNANNEDELIALYEKKEGDEKTSLGMYSVRLTAQLERVKEVLKTWKEVDERVSKLCTHSVDPEGASTVTPCSSNFNITDGLVGFLSDNFFGKTWKDEYLGVNATVSDGTAAATVAAEAAKATKASDNGVTFRGAWAEWPVGGQGENQLYHFAN
;
A
#
# COMPACT_ATOMS: atom_id res chain seq x y z
N ASN A 1 -16.37 6.62 -0.42
CA ASN A 1 -16.51 5.70 0.73
C ASN A 1 -15.26 4.85 0.79
N VAL A 2 -14.83 4.49 1.99
CA VAL A 2 -13.61 3.68 2.21
C VAL A 2 -13.92 2.56 3.20
N MET A 3 -13.12 1.52 3.18
CA MET A 3 -13.19 0.40 4.12
C MET A 3 -11.88 0.33 4.91
N LEU A 4 -12.03 0.10 6.21
CA LEU A 4 -10.92 -0.20 7.13
C LEU A 4 -10.99 -1.67 7.51
N ILE A 5 -9.87 -2.35 7.40
CA ILE A 5 -9.77 -3.80 7.64
C ILE A 5 -8.58 -4.04 8.57
N THR A 6 -8.68 -5.01 9.47
CA THR A 6 -7.51 -5.50 10.21
C THR A 6 -7.17 -6.90 9.74
N LEU A 7 -5.93 -7.11 9.33
CA LEU A 7 -5.41 -8.41 8.90
C LEU A 7 -4.03 -8.65 9.50
N PRO A 8 -3.71 -9.88 9.90
CA PRO A 8 -2.37 -10.22 10.33
C PRO A 8 -1.39 -10.15 9.16
N VAL A 9 -0.19 -9.65 9.45
CA VAL A 9 0.98 -9.69 8.57
C VAL A 9 2.02 -10.56 9.27
N TYR A 10 2.43 -11.62 8.60
CA TYR A 10 3.42 -12.54 9.14
C TYR A 10 4.80 -12.16 8.62
N PRO A 11 5.83 -12.08 9.49
CA PRO A 11 7.19 -11.86 9.04
C PRO A 11 7.64 -12.99 8.12
N GLU A 12 8.57 -12.68 7.22
CA GLU A 12 9.22 -13.69 6.39
C GLU A 12 9.93 -14.74 7.24
N GLU A 13 9.98 -15.96 6.70
CA GLU A 13 10.46 -17.16 7.35
C GLU A 13 11.98 -17.08 7.64
N VAL A 14 12.38 -16.75 8.87
CA VAL A 14 13.79 -16.91 9.28
C VAL A 14 14.00 -18.38 9.64
N LYS A 15 14.53 -19.15 8.68
CA LYS A 15 14.93 -20.54 8.94
C LYS A 15 16.21 -20.58 9.77
N GLU A 16 16.13 -20.38 11.07
CA GLU A 16 17.19 -20.81 11.98
C GLU A 16 16.94 -22.26 12.43
N ASN A 17 17.88 -23.15 12.11
CA ASN A 17 17.97 -24.52 12.64
C ASN A 17 16.82 -25.51 12.28
N GLY A 18 16.05 -25.26 11.22
CA GLY A 18 15.13 -26.27 10.66
C GLY A 18 13.93 -26.62 11.55
N LYS A 19 13.63 -25.78 12.54
CA LYS A 19 12.36 -25.81 13.28
C LYS A 19 11.50 -24.65 12.77
N GLU A 20 10.29 -24.97 12.32
CA GLU A 20 9.24 -23.97 12.13
C GLU A 20 8.92 -23.40 13.52
N GLU A 21 9.35 -22.18 13.82
CA GLU A 21 8.74 -21.41 14.90
C GLU A 21 7.36 -20.96 14.43
N ASP A 22 6.35 -21.08 15.30
CA ASP A 22 5.01 -20.55 15.07
C ASP A 22 5.13 -19.04 14.79
N ARG A 23 5.00 -18.64 13.51
CA ARG A 23 5.13 -17.24 13.10
C ARG A 23 4.02 -16.44 13.78
N LYS A 24 4.40 -15.54 14.69
CA LYS A 24 3.44 -14.63 15.33
C LYS A 24 3.14 -13.48 14.37
N GLY A 25 1.93 -13.49 13.79
CA GLY A 25 1.46 -12.42 12.92
C GLY A 25 1.25 -11.12 13.70
N VAL A 26 1.65 -10.00 13.13
CA VAL A 26 1.35 -8.67 13.68
C VAL A 26 0.06 -8.19 13.04
N LEU A 27 -0.93 -7.78 13.84
CA LEU A 27 -2.18 -7.24 13.31
C LEU A 27 -1.91 -5.86 12.70
N HIS A 28 -2.20 -5.69 11.42
CA HIS A 28 -2.07 -4.42 10.69
C HIS A 28 -3.44 -3.83 10.38
N LEU A 29 -3.50 -2.50 10.26
CA LEU A 29 -4.63 -1.76 9.73
C LEU A 29 -4.43 -1.53 8.24
N TRP A 30 -5.42 -1.90 7.45
CA TRP A 30 -5.45 -1.73 6.01
C TRP A 30 -6.57 -0.76 5.63
N LEU A 31 -6.33 0.04 4.61
CA LEU A 31 -7.28 0.98 4.03
C LEU A 31 -7.51 0.64 2.56
N THR A 32 -8.77 0.67 2.13
CA THR A 32 -9.12 0.54 0.72
C THR A 32 -10.32 1.40 0.33
N ASP A 33 -10.33 1.93 -0.89
CA ASP A 33 -11.48 2.57 -1.53
C ASP A 33 -12.17 1.66 -2.55
N ASN A 34 -11.90 0.35 -2.49
CA ASN A 34 -12.30 -0.70 -3.44
C ASN A 34 -11.44 -0.77 -4.73
N THR A 35 -10.46 0.13 -4.89
CA THR A 35 -9.51 0.12 -6.01
C THR A 35 -8.08 0.07 -5.47
N HIS A 36 -7.71 1.04 -4.65
CA HIS A 36 -6.43 1.14 -3.98
C HIS A 36 -6.46 0.38 -2.65
N ILE A 37 -5.33 -0.21 -2.27
CA ILE A 37 -5.15 -0.86 -0.97
C ILE A 37 -3.82 -0.37 -0.40
N ALA A 38 -3.85 0.16 0.82
CA ALA A 38 -2.65 0.62 1.53
C ALA A 38 -2.55 0.00 2.92
N ASP A 39 -1.34 -0.44 3.28
CA ASP A 39 -1.00 -0.80 4.65
C ASP A 39 -0.75 0.47 5.47
N ILE A 40 -1.61 0.75 6.44
CA ILE A 40 -1.46 1.89 7.34
C ILE A 40 -0.40 1.60 8.41
N GLY A 41 -0.22 0.31 8.73
CA GLY A 41 0.79 -0.20 9.63
C GLY A 41 0.22 -0.98 10.82
N PRO A 42 1.10 -1.35 11.77
CA PRO A 42 0.74 -2.23 12.88
C PRO A 42 -0.24 -1.58 13.87
N VAL A 43 -1.13 -2.40 14.39
CA VAL A 43 -2.14 -2.11 15.43
C VAL A 43 -1.78 -2.79 16.74
N SER A 44 -1.29 -4.03 16.68
CA SER A 44 -0.80 -4.78 17.84
C SER A 44 0.71 -4.56 18.03
N GLY A 45 1.17 -4.57 19.28
CA GLY A 45 2.61 -4.65 19.58
C GLY A 45 3.22 -6.01 19.18
N GLU A 46 4.55 -6.06 19.11
CA GLU A 46 5.30 -7.27 18.71
C GLU A 46 4.94 -8.51 19.56
N GLY A 47 4.97 -9.69 18.92
CA GLY A 47 4.98 -10.97 19.62
C GLY A 47 3.63 -11.48 20.15
N GLY A 48 2.51 -11.22 19.46
CA GLY A 48 1.22 -11.80 19.81
C GLY A 48 0.58 -12.54 18.65
N ASP A 49 0.16 -13.78 18.87
CA ASP A 49 -0.76 -14.47 17.97
C ASP A 49 -2.17 -13.88 18.19
N VAL A 50 -2.59 -13.01 17.26
CA VAL A 50 -3.88 -12.32 17.31
C VAL A 50 -4.94 -13.18 16.63
N THR A 51 -5.97 -13.55 17.38
CA THR A 51 -7.01 -14.50 16.92
C THR A 51 -8.20 -13.81 16.29
N SER A 52 -8.55 -12.62 16.76
CA SER A 52 -9.75 -11.89 16.35
C SER A 52 -9.60 -10.41 16.66
N SER A 53 -10.23 -9.57 15.83
CA SER A 53 -10.21 -8.11 15.97
C SER A 53 -11.54 -7.48 15.59
N SER A 54 -11.79 -6.29 16.12
CA SER A 54 -12.92 -5.43 15.79
C SER A 54 -12.46 -3.99 15.75
N LEU A 55 -12.96 -3.23 14.79
CA LEU A 55 -12.68 -1.81 14.61
C LEU A 55 -13.94 -0.99 14.91
N LEU A 56 -13.77 0.08 15.67
CA LEU A 56 -14.81 1.08 15.91
C LEU A 56 -14.30 2.44 15.45
N TYR A 57 -14.95 3.00 14.43
CA TYR A 57 -14.79 4.38 14.04
C TYR A 57 -15.92 5.21 14.64
N LYS A 58 -15.57 6.22 15.42
CA LYS A 58 -16.50 7.15 16.05
C LYS A 58 -16.28 8.53 15.47
N SER A 59 -17.23 8.99 14.65
CA SER A 59 -17.22 10.36 14.17
C SER A 59 -17.91 11.29 15.18
N ASN A 60 -17.27 12.40 15.51
CA ASN A 60 -17.81 13.39 16.45
C ASN A 60 -18.25 14.66 15.69
N ASN A 61 -19.45 14.63 15.11
CA ASN A 61 -19.98 15.75 14.30
C ASN A 61 -20.72 16.82 15.12
N THR A 62 -20.52 16.90 16.44
CA THR A 62 -21.43 17.67 17.32
C THR A 62 -20.80 18.79 18.13
N ASN A 63 -19.47 18.95 18.20
CA ASN A 63 -18.81 20.12 18.80
C ASN A 63 -17.38 20.27 18.26
N ALA A 64 -16.94 21.50 17.98
CA ALA A 64 -15.63 21.84 17.38
C ALA A 64 -14.37 21.38 18.16
N ASN A 65 -14.54 20.69 19.29
CA ASN A 65 -13.47 20.28 20.20
C ASN A 65 -13.27 18.76 20.29
N ASN A 66 -14.07 17.95 19.59
CA ASN A 66 -13.95 16.49 19.63
C ASN A 66 -13.53 15.96 18.27
N GLU A 67 -12.32 15.40 18.20
CA GLU A 67 -11.79 14.76 17.00
C GLU A 67 -12.46 13.40 16.76
N ASP A 68 -12.44 12.93 15.51
CA ASP A 68 -12.83 11.56 15.17
C ASP A 68 -11.89 10.57 15.87
N GLU A 69 -12.41 9.46 16.36
CA GLU A 69 -11.63 8.43 17.07
C GLU A 69 -11.72 7.09 16.32
N LEU A 70 -10.58 6.42 16.18
CA LEU A 70 -10.49 5.04 15.71
C LEU A 70 -9.97 4.16 16.85
N ILE A 71 -10.70 3.11 17.17
CA ILE A 71 -10.37 2.17 18.25
C ILE A 71 -10.32 0.76 17.68
N ALA A 72 -9.26 0.02 18.01
CA ALA A 72 -9.16 -1.41 17.76
C ALA A 72 -9.33 -2.18 19.07
N LEU A 73 -10.18 -3.21 19.02
CA LEU A 73 -10.30 -4.22 20.05
C LEU A 73 -9.80 -5.54 19.47
N TYR A 74 -8.88 -6.23 20.13
CA TYR A 74 -8.35 -7.50 19.62
C TYR A 74 -7.99 -8.46 20.74
N GLU A 75 -8.06 -9.75 20.42
CA GLU A 75 -7.67 -10.84 21.30
C GLU A 75 -6.22 -11.24 21.03
N LYS A 76 -5.45 -11.42 22.10
CA LYS A 76 -4.06 -11.89 22.03
C LYS A 76 -3.83 -12.96 23.09
N LYS A 77 -3.07 -14.01 22.74
CA LYS A 77 -2.65 -15.04 23.70
C LYS A 77 -1.67 -14.45 24.74
N GLU A 78 -1.93 -14.70 26.02
CA GLU A 78 -1.04 -14.33 27.12
C GLU A 78 -0.24 -15.53 27.64
N GLY A 79 1.09 -15.40 27.68
CA GLY A 79 2.00 -16.39 28.28
C GLY A 79 2.26 -17.66 27.46
N ASP A 80 3.08 -18.56 28.02
CA ASP A 80 3.38 -19.89 27.46
C ASP A 80 2.28 -20.93 27.75
N GLU A 81 1.36 -20.63 28.67
CA GLU A 81 0.18 -21.46 28.95
C GLU A 81 -0.92 -21.17 27.92
N LYS A 82 -1.11 -22.13 27.01
CA LYS A 82 -1.92 -22.06 25.78
C LYS A 82 -3.44 -21.82 25.94
N THR A 83 -3.94 -21.32 27.08
CA THR A 83 -5.39 -21.30 27.38
C THR A 83 -6.01 -19.95 27.72
N SER A 84 -5.25 -18.89 28.03
CA SER A 84 -5.82 -17.56 28.31
C SER A 84 -5.67 -16.60 27.13
N LEU A 85 -6.81 -16.14 26.60
CA LEU A 85 -6.88 -15.02 25.65
C LEU A 85 -7.16 -13.74 26.43
N GLY A 86 -6.27 -12.76 26.32
CA GLY A 86 -6.46 -11.41 26.82
C GLY A 86 -7.13 -10.52 25.77
N MET A 87 -8.04 -9.64 26.20
CA MET A 87 -8.71 -8.67 25.34
C MET A 87 -8.01 -7.30 25.47
N TYR A 88 -7.50 -6.77 24.36
CA TYR A 88 -6.73 -5.54 24.30
C TYR A 88 -7.51 -4.47 23.53
N SER A 89 -7.53 -3.25 24.07
CA SER A 89 -8.12 -2.08 23.43
C SER A 89 -7.06 -1.01 23.20
N VAL A 90 -6.97 -0.51 21.96
CA VAL A 90 -5.97 0.48 21.56
C VAL A 90 -6.66 1.60 20.77
N ARG A 91 -6.35 2.85 21.14
CA ARG A 91 -6.71 4.03 20.34
C ARG A 91 -5.69 4.22 19.23
N LEU A 92 -6.17 4.27 17.99
CA LEU A 92 -5.34 4.32 16.79
C LEU A 92 -5.20 5.74 16.24
N THR A 93 -4.83 6.69 17.10
CA THR A 93 -4.74 8.11 16.74
C THR A 93 -3.73 8.34 15.60
N ALA A 94 -2.53 7.77 15.70
CA ALA A 94 -1.50 7.91 14.67
C ALA A 94 -1.89 7.22 13.35
N GLN A 95 -2.53 6.05 13.42
CA GLN A 95 -3.00 5.35 12.23
C GLN A 95 -4.17 6.09 11.57
N LEU A 96 -5.06 6.71 12.36
CA LEU A 96 -6.15 7.54 11.82
C LEU A 96 -5.61 8.79 11.11
N GLU A 97 -4.56 9.41 11.63
CA GLU A 97 -3.86 10.51 10.95
C GLU A 97 -3.27 10.04 9.63
N ARG A 98 -2.57 8.90 9.61
CA ARG A 98 -2.06 8.27 8.38
C ARG A 98 -3.16 7.93 7.38
N VAL A 99 -4.31 7.43 7.82
CA VAL A 99 -5.47 7.19 6.92
C VAL A 99 -5.87 8.49 6.21
N LYS A 100 -5.94 9.61 6.94
CA LYS A 100 -6.28 10.91 6.35
C LYS A 100 -5.21 11.37 5.35
N GLU A 101 -3.94 11.15 5.65
CA GLU A 101 -2.81 11.44 4.74
C GLU A 101 -2.89 10.60 3.46
N VAL A 102 -3.08 9.28 3.57
CA VAL A 102 -3.20 8.38 2.41
C VAL A 102 -4.38 8.78 1.52
N LEU A 103 -5.54 9.06 2.10
CA LEU A 103 -6.71 9.52 1.34
C LEU A 103 -6.49 10.87 0.65
N LYS A 104 -5.68 11.74 1.25
CA LYS A 104 -5.28 13.00 0.61
C LYS A 104 -4.34 12.72 -0.56
N THR A 105 -3.35 11.85 -0.38
CA THR A 105 -2.43 11.45 -1.44
C THR A 105 -3.15 10.83 -2.63
N TRP A 106 -4.11 9.91 -2.41
CA TRP A 106 -4.88 9.31 -3.52
C TRP A 106 -5.59 10.38 -4.37
N LYS A 107 -6.21 11.37 -3.74
CA LYS A 107 -6.85 12.48 -4.45
C LYS A 107 -5.86 13.35 -5.22
N GLU A 108 -4.71 13.66 -4.62
CA GLU A 108 -3.65 14.44 -5.29
C GLU A 108 -3.08 13.69 -6.50
N VAL A 109 -2.95 12.37 -6.42
CA VAL A 109 -2.52 11.51 -7.54
C VAL A 109 -3.60 11.50 -8.63
N ASP A 110 -4.87 11.29 -8.28
CA ASP A 110 -5.99 11.35 -9.23
C ASP A 110 -6.04 12.68 -9.99
N GLU A 111 -5.86 13.80 -9.29
CA GLU A 111 -5.82 15.13 -9.90
C GLU A 111 -4.63 15.30 -10.87
N ARG A 112 -3.47 14.71 -10.54
CA ARG A 112 -2.30 14.73 -11.44
C ARG A 112 -2.54 13.86 -12.67
N VAL A 113 -3.02 12.64 -12.50
CA VAL A 113 -3.27 11.70 -13.59
C VAL A 113 -4.36 12.24 -14.52
N SER A 114 -5.42 12.85 -13.97
CA SER A 114 -6.48 13.49 -14.76
C SER A 114 -5.95 14.59 -15.69
N LYS A 115 -4.86 15.28 -15.30
CA LYS A 115 -4.25 16.34 -16.13
C LYS A 115 -3.46 15.80 -17.31
N LEU A 116 -3.08 14.52 -17.33
CA LEU A 116 -2.41 13.91 -18.49
C LEU A 116 -3.32 13.92 -19.73
N CYS A 117 -4.63 14.01 -19.54
CA CYS A 117 -5.63 14.06 -20.60
C CYS A 117 -6.07 15.47 -21.03
N THR A 118 -5.33 16.52 -20.67
CA THR A 118 -5.69 17.92 -20.97
C THR A 118 -5.50 18.35 -22.43
N HIS A 119 -4.96 17.48 -23.31
CA HIS A 119 -4.59 17.87 -24.68
C HIS A 119 -5.28 17.12 -25.84
N SER A 120 -6.24 16.22 -25.63
CA SER A 120 -6.94 15.55 -26.74
C SER A 120 -8.24 16.24 -27.14
N VAL A 121 -8.15 17.47 -27.64
CA VAL A 121 -9.15 17.98 -28.59
C VAL A 121 -8.49 17.88 -29.96
N ASP A 122 -8.46 16.67 -30.52
CA ASP A 122 -8.18 16.52 -31.95
C ASP A 122 -9.47 16.90 -32.69
N PRO A 123 -9.44 17.89 -33.60
CA PRO A 123 -10.62 18.35 -34.32
C PRO A 123 -11.06 17.25 -35.30
N GLU A 124 -12.34 16.89 -35.24
CA GLU A 124 -13.07 16.12 -36.26
C GLU A 124 -12.38 14.84 -36.78
N GLY A 125 -12.68 13.71 -36.12
CA GLY A 125 -12.66 12.40 -36.81
C GLY A 125 -11.84 11.28 -36.18
N ALA A 126 -11.15 11.51 -35.06
CA ALA A 126 -10.45 10.44 -34.35
C ALA A 126 -11.40 9.58 -33.49
N SER A 127 -11.13 8.26 -33.46
CA SER A 127 -11.93 7.21 -32.81
C SER A 127 -12.41 7.59 -31.40
N THR A 128 -13.69 7.35 -31.12
CA THR A 128 -14.39 7.68 -29.86
C THR A 128 -13.87 6.95 -28.61
N VAL A 129 -12.90 6.06 -28.78
CA VAL A 129 -12.27 5.27 -27.72
C VAL A 129 -10.80 5.71 -27.58
N THR A 130 -10.61 6.96 -27.16
CA THR A 130 -9.28 7.46 -26.77
C THR A 130 -9.28 7.63 -25.24
N PRO A 131 -8.23 7.21 -24.51
CA PRO A 131 -8.15 7.27 -23.04
C PRO A 131 -8.26 8.68 -22.43
N CYS A 132 -8.37 9.71 -23.27
CA CYS A 132 -8.57 11.10 -22.88
C CYS A 132 -9.88 11.70 -23.44
N SER A 133 -10.82 10.86 -23.87
CA SER A 133 -12.15 11.32 -24.28
C SER A 133 -12.94 11.88 -23.09
N SER A 134 -13.86 12.82 -23.35
CA SER A 134 -14.71 13.45 -22.32
C SER A 134 -15.61 12.45 -21.57
N ASN A 135 -15.80 11.25 -22.10
CA ASN A 135 -16.68 10.22 -21.54
C ASN A 135 -15.91 9.14 -20.76
N PHE A 136 -14.58 9.28 -20.65
CA PHE A 136 -13.72 8.31 -19.99
C PHE A 136 -13.00 8.98 -18.82
N ASN A 137 -13.19 8.46 -17.61
CA ASN A 137 -12.41 8.87 -16.45
C ASN A 137 -11.15 8.00 -16.36
N ILE A 138 -9.98 8.59 -16.62
CA ILE A 138 -8.70 7.89 -16.62
C ILE A 138 -8.30 7.33 -15.25
N THR A 139 -8.85 7.86 -14.16
CA THR A 139 -8.57 7.36 -12.80
C THR A 139 -9.53 6.27 -12.35
N ASP A 140 -10.62 6.02 -13.10
CA ASP A 140 -11.58 4.99 -12.74
C ASP A 140 -10.98 3.59 -12.96
N GLY A 141 -10.88 2.81 -11.89
CA GLY A 141 -10.21 1.51 -11.88
C GLY A 141 -8.68 1.56 -11.99
N LEU A 142 -8.06 2.74 -11.85
CA LEU A 142 -6.60 2.86 -11.77
C LEU A 142 -6.15 2.40 -10.38
N VAL A 143 -5.32 1.36 -10.29
CA VAL A 143 -4.92 0.73 -9.00
C VAL A 143 -3.52 1.15 -8.54
N GLY A 144 -2.66 1.55 -9.46
CA GLY A 144 -1.29 1.94 -9.16
C GLY A 144 -0.71 2.83 -10.24
N PHE A 145 0.24 3.67 -9.88
CA PHE A 145 0.89 4.59 -10.80
C PHE A 145 2.37 4.76 -10.43
N LEU A 146 3.27 4.42 -11.36
CA LEU A 146 4.72 4.59 -11.19
C LEU A 146 5.17 5.81 -12.00
N SER A 147 5.69 6.83 -11.30
CA SER A 147 6.12 8.09 -11.92
C SER A 147 7.55 8.47 -11.49
N ASP A 148 7.73 9.57 -10.81
CA ASP A 148 9.00 10.22 -10.50
C ASP A 148 9.57 9.82 -9.13
N ASN A 149 8.78 9.11 -8.33
CA ASN A 149 9.13 8.66 -6.99
C ASN A 149 10.01 7.40 -6.96
N PHE A 150 11.19 7.50 -7.58
CA PHE A 150 12.21 6.46 -7.56
C PHE A 150 13.32 6.77 -6.56
N PHE A 151 13.67 5.81 -5.69
CA PHE A 151 14.78 5.94 -4.74
C PHE A 151 15.51 4.62 -4.54
N GLY A 152 16.83 4.61 -4.75
CA GLY A 152 17.65 3.39 -4.65
C GLY A 152 17.23 2.37 -5.69
N LYS A 153 16.63 1.26 -5.25
CA LYS A 153 16.03 0.22 -6.11
C LYS A 153 14.50 0.22 -6.08
N THR A 154 13.89 1.11 -5.30
CA THR A 154 12.44 1.14 -5.11
C THR A 154 11.85 2.19 -6.02
N TRP A 155 11.00 1.76 -6.94
CA TRP A 155 10.11 2.64 -7.67
C TRP A 155 8.77 2.66 -6.95
N LYS A 156 8.52 3.76 -6.24
CA LYS A 156 7.39 3.88 -5.33
C LYS A 156 6.10 4.08 -6.12
N ASP A 157 5.07 3.34 -5.75
CA ASP A 157 3.71 3.59 -6.23
C ASP A 157 3.18 4.88 -5.62
N GLU A 158 2.73 5.77 -6.50
CA GLU A 158 2.20 7.08 -6.16
C GLU A 158 0.91 6.96 -5.33
N TYR A 159 0.15 5.87 -5.51
CA TYR A 159 -1.01 5.53 -4.66
C TYR A 159 -0.64 4.80 -3.37
N LEU A 160 0.65 4.69 -3.04
CA LEU A 160 1.14 4.06 -1.80
C LEU A 160 0.71 2.59 -1.64
N GLY A 161 0.37 1.91 -2.75
CA GLY A 161 0.08 0.49 -2.77
C GLY A 161 1.38 -0.32 -2.82
N VAL A 162 1.57 -1.03 -3.92
CA VAL A 162 2.69 -1.97 -4.06
C VAL A 162 3.81 -1.26 -4.79
N ASN A 163 5.03 -1.25 -4.28
CA ASN A 163 6.17 -0.66 -4.99
C ASN A 163 6.74 -1.64 -6.00
N ALA A 164 7.31 -1.12 -7.09
CA ALA A 164 8.14 -1.92 -7.98
C ALA A 164 9.60 -1.93 -7.52
N THR A 165 10.29 -3.04 -7.77
CA THR A 165 11.72 -3.21 -7.48
C THR A 165 12.50 -3.19 -8.78
N VAL A 166 13.51 -2.34 -8.87
CA VAL A 166 14.41 -2.27 -10.01
C VAL A 166 15.57 -3.23 -9.79
N SER A 167 15.74 -4.12 -10.76
CA SER A 167 16.77 -5.15 -10.82
C SER A 167 17.69 -4.92 -12.01
N ASP A 168 18.98 -5.11 -11.84
CA ASP A 168 19.94 -5.18 -12.93
C ASP A 168 20.58 -6.57 -12.93
N GLY A 169 20.67 -7.23 -14.10
CA GLY A 169 20.97 -8.66 -14.21
C GLY A 169 22.37 -9.12 -13.78
N THR A 170 23.08 -8.37 -12.92
CA THR A 170 24.39 -8.70 -12.34
C THR A 170 24.28 -8.76 -10.83
N ALA A 171 24.28 -9.97 -10.26
CA ALA A 171 24.14 -10.28 -8.83
C ALA A 171 25.23 -9.72 -7.88
N ALA A 172 26.07 -8.76 -8.31
CA ALA A 172 27.26 -8.33 -7.58
C ALA A 172 27.64 -6.84 -7.76
N ALA A 173 26.70 -5.93 -8.05
CA ALA A 173 27.00 -4.50 -8.12
C ALA A 173 26.74 -3.82 -6.76
N THR A 174 27.71 -3.09 -6.23
CA THR A 174 27.49 -2.22 -5.06
C THR A 174 26.48 -1.11 -5.40
N VAL A 175 25.62 -0.74 -4.45
CA VAL A 175 24.52 0.26 -4.53
C VAL A 175 24.80 1.51 -5.39
N ALA A 176 26.06 1.98 -5.45
CA ALA A 176 26.47 3.13 -6.26
C ALA A 176 26.56 2.86 -7.78
N ALA A 177 26.85 1.63 -8.22
CA ALA A 177 26.86 1.23 -9.63
C ALA A 177 25.47 0.81 -10.14
N GLU A 178 24.59 0.37 -9.22
CA GLU A 178 23.21 -0.04 -9.49
C GLU A 178 22.33 1.17 -9.86
N ALA A 179 22.49 2.29 -9.16
CA ALA A 179 21.83 3.56 -9.47
C ALA A 179 22.34 4.22 -10.78
N ALA A 180 23.48 3.76 -11.33
CA ALA A 180 24.02 4.30 -12.58
C ALA A 180 23.36 3.70 -13.83
N LYS A 181 22.73 2.51 -13.73
CA LYS A 181 22.01 1.86 -14.84
C LYS A 181 20.51 2.15 -14.87
N ALA A 182 19.97 2.60 -13.74
CA ALA A 182 18.61 3.09 -13.58
C ALA A 182 18.66 4.51 -13.00
N THR A 183 18.70 5.51 -13.88
CA THR A 183 18.66 6.91 -13.47
C THR A 183 17.24 7.42 -13.58
N LYS A 184 16.81 8.28 -12.64
CA LYS A 184 15.60 9.08 -12.85
C LYS A 184 15.69 9.73 -14.23
N ALA A 185 14.79 9.33 -15.13
CA ALA A 185 14.60 10.02 -16.39
C ALA A 185 13.91 11.35 -16.07
N SER A 186 14.03 12.33 -16.97
CA SER A 186 13.29 13.59 -16.94
C SER A 186 11.86 13.43 -16.39
N ASP A 187 11.49 14.26 -15.42
CA ASP A 187 10.21 14.56 -14.77
C ASP A 187 9.15 13.46 -14.52
N ASN A 188 9.17 12.25 -15.11
CA ASN A 188 8.07 11.28 -15.04
C ASN A 188 8.49 9.79 -15.20
N GLY A 189 9.71 9.38 -14.81
CA GLY A 189 10.06 7.95 -14.88
C GLY A 189 11.52 7.56 -14.66
N VAL A 190 11.86 6.34 -15.05
CA VAL A 190 13.20 5.74 -14.90
C VAL A 190 13.71 5.26 -16.26
N THR A 191 14.97 5.57 -16.58
CA THR A 191 15.65 5.05 -17.78
C THR A 191 16.46 3.81 -17.43
N PHE A 192 16.20 2.69 -18.08
CA PHE A 192 16.92 1.44 -17.87
C PHE A 192 18.01 1.18 -18.93
N ARG A 193 19.18 0.74 -18.50
CA ARG A 193 20.26 0.24 -19.38
C ARG A 193 20.75 -1.12 -18.90
N GLY A 194 20.14 -2.20 -19.42
CA GLY A 194 20.41 -3.57 -18.95
C GLY A 194 19.81 -3.91 -17.58
N ALA A 195 18.87 -3.07 -17.14
CA ALA A 195 18.07 -3.23 -15.93
C ALA A 195 16.57 -3.31 -16.31
N TRP A 196 15.72 -3.72 -15.38
CA TRP A 196 14.27 -3.74 -15.52
C TRP A 196 13.60 -3.47 -14.16
N ALA A 197 12.30 -3.22 -14.18
CA ALA A 197 11.48 -3.11 -12.97
C ALA A 197 10.54 -4.31 -12.87
N GLU A 198 10.38 -4.81 -11.65
CA GLU A 198 9.46 -5.89 -11.30
C GLU A 198 8.40 -5.32 -10.37
N TRP A 199 7.14 -5.36 -10.80
CA TRP A 199 6.01 -4.95 -9.99
C TRP A 199 5.25 -6.21 -9.53
N PRO A 200 5.37 -6.63 -8.26
CA PRO A 200 4.92 -7.96 -7.86
C PRO A 200 3.40 -8.08 -7.87
N VAL A 201 2.91 -9.25 -8.29
CA VAL A 201 1.50 -9.68 -8.16
C VAL A 201 1.42 -10.84 -7.17
N GLY A 202 1.75 -12.06 -7.60
CA GLY A 202 1.81 -13.24 -6.71
C GLY A 202 3.00 -13.22 -5.75
N GLY A 203 4.06 -12.48 -6.07
CA GLY A 203 5.25 -12.33 -5.23
C GLY A 203 5.05 -11.49 -3.96
N GLN A 204 3.85 -10.95 -3.73
CA GLN A 204 3.52 -10.17 -2.53
C GLN A 204 3.33 -11.04 -1.27
N GLY A 205 3.35 -12.36 -1.42
CA GLY A 205 3.19 -13.31 -0.31
C GLY A 205 1.72 -13.57 0.00
N GLU A 206 1.36 -13.46 1.28
CA GLU A 206 0.01 -13.79 1.78
C GLU A 206 -1.02 -12.69 1.45
N ASN A 207 -0.63 -11.43 1.59
CA ASN A 207 -1.47 -10.29 1.26
C ASN A 207 -1.22 -9.85 -0.19
N GLN A 208 -1.95 -10.44 -1.15
CA GLN A 208 -1.80 -10.16 -2.58
C GLN A 208 -2.77 -9.07 -3.04
N LEU A 209 -2.36 -7.81 -2.91
CA LEU A 209 -3.17 -6.63 -3.24
C LEU A 209 -3.55 -6.61 -4.73
N TYR A 210 -2.71 -7.15 -5.60
CA TYR A 210 -2.93 -7.14 -7.05
C TYR A 210 -3.52 -8.45 -7.60
N HIS A 211 -4.12 -9.29 -6.74
CA HIS A 211 -4.73 -10.56 -7.16
C HIS A 211 -5.83 -10.39 -8.22
N PHE A 212 -6.43 -9.20 -8.35
CA PHE A 212 -7.44 -8.91 -9.39
C PHE A 212 -6.91 -9.03 -10.83
N ALA A 213 -5.59 -9.09 -11.04
CA ALA A 213 -4.97 -9.18 -12.36
C ALA A 213 -4.86 -10.62 -12.91
N ASN A 214 -5.40 -11.63 -12.20
CA ASN A 214 -5.40 -13.04 -12.61
C ASN A 214 -6.58 -13.42 -13.51
#